data_AF-A0A537T9V2-F1
#
_entry.id   AF-A0A537T9V2-F1
#
_cell.length_a   1.000
_cell.length_b   1.000
_cell.length_c   1.000
_cell.angle_alpha   90.00
_cell.angle_beta   90.00
_cell.angle_gamma   90.00
#
_symmetry.space_group_name_H-M   'P 1'
#
loop_
_entity.id
_entity.type
_entity.pdbx_description
1 polymer ?
#
loop_
_entity_poly.entity_id
_entity_poly.type
_entity_poly.pdbx_seq_one_letter_code
_entity_poly.pdbx_strand_id
1 'polypeptide(L)'
;MGTANPHHDVVAVAPGQRTSDRAAISPQGRRKPVYRRRSAVSAASAWRWRSGFAVPAVFALGAIVIFVALGSWQLQRKAWKEALIESLEQRLSAPPVDLPPRERWATLDAARDEFRRVKFSAALLPGVEALVYTSGSALRSDVSGPGYWVFAPARLPAGGLVVVNRGFVPQGWQAPASRDLGGTPAETELVGVMRWPESRGVFSPKDDPDHNLWFVREPVAIAATKGWGDVAPFYIELESPQPASGLPRAGRLGANLRNEHLQYAITWYGLALVVVIMFGFWVSGRAGRAA
;
A
#
# COMPACT_ATOMS: atom_id res chain seq x y z
N MET A 1 53.99 38.58 -10.84
CA MET A 1 54.87 39.75 -10.64
C MET A 1 54.02 40.82 -9.99
N GLY A 2 54.13 41.05 -8.67
CA GLY A 2 55.24 41.81 -8.06
C GLY A 2 55.00 43.30 -8.35
N THR A 3 54.84 44.21 -7.40
CA THR A 3 55.49 44.32 -6.09
C THR A 3 54.76 45.36 -5.24
N ALA A 4 54.82 45.18 -3.92
CA ALA A 4 54.51 46.17 -2.91
C ALA A 4 55.41 47.41 -3.00
N ASN A 5 54.98 48.54 -2.41
CA ASN A 5 55.93 49.46 -1.76
C ASN A 5 55.26 50.20 -0.57
N PRO A 6 55.94 50.37 0.59
CA PRO A 6 55.38 50.84 1.87
C PRO A 6 55.99 52.17 2.37
N HIS A 7 55.66 52.53 3.64
CA HIS A 7 56.29 53.54 4.53
C HIS A 7 55.95 55.02 4.21
N HIS A 8 55.77 55.97 5.14
CA HIS A 8 56.42 56.20 6.44
C HIS A 8 55.53 57.01 7.44
N ASP A 9 55.52 56.50 8.66
CA ASP A 9 55.59 57.10 10.00
C ASP A 9 56.15 58.53 10.24
N VAL A 10 55.63 59.15 11.34
CA VAL A 10 56.36 59.74 12.51
C VAL A 10 56.39 61.29 12.77
N VAL A 11 55.82 61.64 13.95
CA VAL A 11 56.27 62.58 15.04
C VAL A 11 56.17 64.11 14.79
N ALA A 12 55.28 64.86 15.48
CA ALA A 12 55.25 65.40 16.86
C ALA A 12 56.15 66.63 17.13
N VAL A 13 55.59 67.66 17.82
CA VAL A 13 56.10 68.38 19.02
C VAL A 13 55.29 69.69 19.25
N ALA A 14 55.02 69.97 20.54
CA ALA A 14 54.28 71.09 21.18
C ALA A 14 55.12 72.42 21.19
N PRO A 15 54.95 73.48 22.04
CA PRO A 15 54.10 73.71 23.24
C PRO A 15 53.54 75.14 23.43
N GLY A 16 52.85 75.40 24.56
CA GLY A 16 52.54 76.75 25.03
C GLY A 16 51.95 76.81 26.46
N GLN A 17 52.81 77.05 27.46
CA GLN A 17 52.50 77.26 28.88
C GLN A 17 51.98 78.70 29.18
N ARG A 18 51.22 78.89 30.28
CA ARG A 18 51.59 79.70 31.49
C ARG A 18 50.38 80.01 32.42
N THR A 19 50.40 79.52 33.67
CA THR A 19 50.59 80.22 34.99
C THR A 19 49.38 81.04 35.46
N SER A 20 48.55 80.57 36.41
CA SER A 20 48.69 80.47 37.89
C SER A 20 48.33 81.77 38.63
N ASP A 21 47.32 81.73 39.52
CA ASP A 21 47.42 82.41 40.83
C ASP A 21 46.42 81.94 41.91
N ARG A 22 47.02 81.60 43.05
CA ARG A 22 46.63 81.59 44.48
C ARG A 22 45.32 80.99 45.04
N ALA A 23 45.51 80.53 46.28
CA ALA A 23 44.71 79.61 47.08
C ALA A 23 43.84 80.28 48.15
N ALA A 24 42.86 79.53 48.67
CA ALA A 24 42.36 79.63 50.05
C ALA A 24 41.90 78.25 50.57
N ILE A 25 41.99 78.07 51.87
CA ILE A 25 42.10 76.80 52.62
C ILE A 25 40.73 76.27 53.10
N SER A 26 40.59 74.95 53.06
CA SER A 26 39.73 73.95 53.77
C SER A 26 38.80 74.38 54.93
N PRO A 27 37.68 73.65 55.19
CA PRO A 27 37.82 72.43 56.01
C PRO A 27 36.94 71.22 55.65
N GLN A 28 37.41 70.09 56.19
CA GLN A 28 36.88 68.73 56.17
C GLN A 28 35.40 68.60 56.57
N GLY A 29 34.62 67.96 55.69
CA GLY A 29 33.29 67.46 55.98
C GLY A 29 33.17 65.98 55.57
N ARG A 30 33.34 65.08 56.54
CA ARG A 30 33.18 63.62 56.42
C ARG A 30 31.67 63.30 56.43
N ARG A 31 31.09 62.70 55.38
CA ARG A 31 29.86 61.85 55.46
C ARG A 31 29.53 61.09 54.14
N LYS A 32 29.85 59.78 54.20
CA LYS A 32 29.29 58.55 53.59
C LYS A 32 28.77 58.53 52.12
N PRO A 33 29.12 57.50 51.32
CA PRO A 33 28.58 57.31 49.97
C PRO A 33 27.14 56.77 50.00
N VAL A 34 26.29 57.36 49.16
CA VAL A 34 24.92 56.91 48.86
C VAL A 34 25.01 55.67 47.96
N TYR A 35 24.80 54.48 48.51
CA TYR A 35 24.62 53.27 47.71
C TYR A 35 23.15 53.13 47.30
N ARG A 36 22.85 53.50 46.06
CA ARG A 36 21.54 53.35 45.42
C ARG A 36 21.33 51.87 45.06
N ARG A 37 20.79 51.06 45.98
CA ARG A 37 20.40 49.67 45.65
C ARG A 37 19.09 49.70 44.87
N ARG A 38 19.19 49.51 43.55
CA ARG A 38 18.06 49.20 42.67
C ARG A 38 17.41 47.88 43.12
N SER A 39 16.13 47.91 43.46
CA SER A 39 15.27 46.75 43.39
C SER A 39 14.84 46.57 41.94
N ALA A 40 15.23 45.48 41.28
CA ALA A 40 14.57 44.99 40.07
C ALA A 40 14.84 43.49 39.84
N VAL A 41 13.80 42.71 40.11
CA VAL A 41 13.35 41.51 39.38
C VAL A 41 14.41 40.44 39.08
N SER A 42 14.43 39.39 39.91
CA SER A 42 14.76 38.04 39.43
C SER A 42 13.54 37.13 39.61
N ALA A 43 12.57 37.31 38.71
CA ALA A 43 11.51 36.33 38.43
C ALA A 43 11.73 35.66 37.06
N ALA A 44 12.98 35.65 36.57
CA ALA A 44 13.33 35.10 35.25
C ALA A 44 14.15 33.80 35.33
N SER A 45 14.21 33.14 36.49
CA SER A 45 14.91 31.85 36.65
C SER A 45 13.98 30.63 36.66
N ALA A 46 12.67 30.80 36.85
CA ALA A 46 11.70 29.70 36.88
C ALA A 46 11.30 29.16 35.50
N TRP A 47 11.57 29.90 34.42
CA TRP A 47 11.16 29.50 33.05
C TRP A 47 12.14 28.53 32.38
N ARG A 48 13.43 28.57 32.73
CA ARG A 48 14.48 27.78 32.05
C ARG A 48 14.53 26.30 32.48
N TRP A 49 13.90 25.94 33.61
CA TRP A 49 13.91 24.55 34.11
C TRP A 49 12.71 23.72 33.61
N ARG A 50 11.58 24.35 33.27
CA ARG A 50 10.37 23.66 32.79
C ARG A 50 10.42 23.34 31.28
N SER A 51 11.20 24.11 30.51
CA SER A 51 11.28 24.01 29.05
C SER A 51 12.15 22.86 28.53
N GLY A 52 13.08 22.32 29.34
CA GLY A 52 13.92 21.17 28.96
C GLY A 52 13.25 19.79 29.07
N PHE A 53 12.14 19.69 29.80
CA PHE A 53 11.37 18.46 29.98
C PHE A 53 10.12 18.41 29.10
N ALA A 54 9.42 19.54 28.96
CA ALA A 54 8.17 19.61 28.22
C ALA A 54 8.32 19.20 26.74
N VAL A 55 9.38 19.65 26.07
CA VAL A 55 9.58 19.35 24.64
C VAL A 55 9.80 17.84 24.42
N PRO A 56 10.78 17.17 25.05
CA PRO A 56 10.93 15.71 24.91
C PRO A 56 9.71 14.91 25.35
N ALA A 57 9.01 15.34 26.40
CA ALA A 57 7.79 14.68 26.87
C ALA A 57 6.66 14.74 25.84
N VAL A 58 6.46 15.89 25.20
CA VAL A 58 5.46 16.05 24.14
C VAL A 58 5.81 15.19 22.92
N PHE A 59 7.07 15.16 22.51
CA PHE A 59 7.50 14.30 21.40
C PHE A 59 7.35 12.81 21.72
N ALA A 60 7.75 12.36 22.92
CA ALA A 60 7.60 10.98 23.34
C ALA A 60 6.12 10.59 23.41
N LEU A 61 5.27 11.44 24.00
CA LEU A 61 3.83 11.23 24.04
C LEU A 61 3.22 11.17 22.64
N GLY A 62 3.58 12.12 21.76
CA GLY A 62 3.12 12.13 20.37
C GLY A 62 3.51 10.86 19.61
N ALA A 63 4.75 10.41 19.74
CA ALA A 63 5.22 9.17 19.14
C ALA A 63 4.47 7.94 19.68
N ILE A 64 4.26 7.86 20.99
CA ILE A 64 3.48 6.77 21.63
C ILE A 64 2.05 6.76 21.08
N VAL A 65 1.38 7.92 21.03
CA VAL A 65 0.01 8.03 20.51
C VAL A 65 -0.06 7.55 19.06
N ILE A 66 0.88 7.99 18.21
CA ILE A 66 0.94 7.58 16.80
C ILE A 66 1.15 6.07 16.68
N PHE A 67 2.12 5.50 17.40
CA PHE A 67 2.42 4.06 17.31
C PHE A 67 1.29 3.19 17.86
N VAL A 68 0.65 3.59 18.95
CA VAL A 68 -0.54 2.90 19.48
C VAL A 68 -1.71 3.00 18.50
N ALA A 69 -1.92 4.16 17.89
CA ALA A 69 -2.96 4.34 16.87
C ALA A 69 -2.71 3.46 15.63
N LEU A 70 -1.47 3.41 15.15
CA LEU A 70 -1.07 2.53 14.04
C LEU A 70 -1.22 1.05 14.39
N GLY A 71 -0.80 0.64 15.59
CA GLY A 71 -1.00 -0.74 16.07
C GLY A 71 -2.48 -1.12 16.15
N SER A 72 -3.32 -0.21 16.65
CA SER A 72 -4.77 -0.41 16.74
C SER A 72 -5.42 -0.52 15.35
N TRP A 73 -5.03 0.36 14.44
CA TRP A 73 -5.48 0.33 13.05
C TRP A 73 -5.09 -0.99 12.36
N GLN A 74 -3.87 -1.50 12.58
CA GLN A 74 -3.44 -2.78 12.03
C GLN A 74 -4.33 -3.95 12.53
N LEU A 75 -4.70 -3.97 13.81
CA LEU A 75 -5.61 -5.00 14.34
C LEU A 75 -7.02 -4.89 13.74
N GLN A 76 -7.56 -3.68 13.60
CA GLN A 76 -8.85 -3.47 12.92
C GLN A 76 -8.80 -3.93 11.46
N ARG A 77 -7.70 -3.59 10.76
CA ARG A 77 -7.49 -3.99 9.37
C ARG A 77 -7.34 -5.50 9.22
N LYS A 78 -6.69 -6.16 10.18
CA LYS A 78 -6.61 -7.62 10.27
C LYS A 78 -8.00 -8.23 10.35
N ALA A 79 -8.82 -7.81 11.32
CA ALA A 79 -10.15 -8.35 11.54
C ALA A 79 -11.05 -8.14 10.31
N TRP A 80 -11.00 -6.96 9.70
CA TRP A 80 -11.69 -6.69 8.43
C TRP A 80 -11.24 -7.66 7.32
N LYS A 81 -9.93 -7.89 7.18
CA LYS A 81 -9.39 -8.78 6.15
C LYS A 81 -9.75 -10.24 6.39
N GLU A 82 -9.80 -10.67 7.64
CA GLU A 82 -10.23 -12.03 8.01
C GLU A 82 -11.70 -12.25 7.67
N ALA A 83 -12.59 -11.31 7.99
CA ALA A 83 -14.00 -11.39 7.61
C ALA A 83 -14.18 -11.47 6.08
N LEU A 84 -13.35 -10.75 5.32
CA LEU A 84 -13.36 -10.84 3.85
C LEU A 84 -12.92 -12.23 3.37
N ILE A 85 -11.81 -12.76 3.90
CA ILE A 85 -11.32 -14.11 3.54
C ILE A 85 -12.37 -15.16 3.86
N GLU A 86 -12.95 -15.12 5.07
CA GLU A 86 -13.99 -16.04 5.50
C GLU A 86 -15.21 -16.00 4.54
N SER A 87 -15.66 -14.80 4.16
CA SER A 87 -16.77 -14.66 3.21
C SER A 87 -16.45 -15.26 1.83
N LEU A 88 -15.20 -15.14 1.37
CA LEU A 88 -14.75 -15.74 0.11
C LEU A 88 -14.67 -17.27 0.23
N GLU A 89 -14.12 -17.79 1.33
CA GLU A 89 -14.04 -19.23 1.60
C GLU A 89 -15.43 -19.86 1.66
N GLN A 90 -16.40 -19.21 2.31
CA GLN A 90 -17.79 -19.67 2.34
C GLN A 90 -18.39 -19.79 0.93
N ARG A 91 -18.18 -18.78 0.07
CA ARG A 91 -18.69 -18.81 -1.32
C ARG A 91 -17.98 -19.87 -2.18
N LEU A 92 -16.67 -20.00 -2.04
CA LEU A 92 -15.84 -20.93 -2.82
C LEU A 92 -15.93 -22.39 -2.35
N SER A 93 -16.37 -22.63 -1.10
CA SER A 93 -16.61 -23.98 -0.57
C SER A 93 -18.05 -24.45 -0.77
N ALA A 94 -19.00 -23.53 -1.00
CA ALA A 94 -20.39 -23.86 -1.26
C ALA A 94 -20.54 -24.82 -2.47
N PRO A 95 -21.50 -25.76 -2.45
CA PRO A 95 -21.80 -26.62 -3.59
C PRO A 95 -22.13 -25.80 -4.85
N PRO A 96 -21.74 -26.28 -6.06
CA PRO A 96 -22.12 -25.60 -7.30
C PRO A 96 -23.63 -25.56 -7.47
N VAL A 97 -24.16 -24.38 -7.82
CA VAL A 97 -25.56 -24.19 -8.21
C VAL A 97 -25.69 -24.03 -9.71
N ASP A 98 -26.88 -24.07 -10.27
CA ASP A 98 -27.04 -23.88 -11.71
C ASP A 98 -26.65 -22.45 -12.12
N LEU A 99 -25.96 -22.32 -13.26
CA LEU A 99 -25.68 -21.01 -13.85
C LEU A 99 -27.01 -20.26 -14.06
N PRO A 100 -27.14 -18.99 -13.63
CA PRO A 100 -28.33 -18.21 -13.92
C PRO A 100 -28.61 -18.16 -15.42
N PRO A 101 -29.86 -18.35 -15.87
CA PRO A 101 -30.20 -18.29 -17.28
C PRO A 101 -30.04 -16.85 -17.80
N ARG A 102 -29.89 -16.71 -19.11
CA ARG A 102 -29.50 -15.46 -19.78
C ARG A 102 -30.40 -14.28 -19.43
N GLU A 103 -31.69 -14.51 -19.27
CA GLU A 103 -32.70 -13.49 -18.98
C GLU A 103 -32.44 -12.80 -17.64
N ARG A 104 -31.75 -13.48 -16.71
CA ARG A 104 -31.41 -12.92 -15.39
C ARG A 104 -30.08 -12.17 -15.37
N TRP A 105 -29.23 -12.29 -16.39
CA TRP A 105 -27.87 -11.71 -16.36
C TRP A 105 -27.84 -10.21 -16.11
N ALA A 106 -28.80 -9.46 -16.66
CA ALA A 106 -28.91 -8.01 -16.46
C ALA A 106 -29.23 -7.59 -15.01
N THR A 107 -29.73 -8.52 -14.19
CA THR A 107 -30.11 -8.27 -12.79
C THR A 107 -29.08 -8.77 -11.77
N LEU A 108 -28.04 -9.47 -12.25
CA LEU A 108 -26.96 -9.96 -11.41
C LEU A 108 -26.07 -8.80 -10.94
N ASP A 109 -25.51 -8.97 -9.75
CA ASP A 109 -24.68 -7.95 -9.11
C ASP A 109 -23.41 -8.55 -8.52
N ALA A 110 -22.28 -7.88 -8.73
CA ALA A 110 -20.97 -8.36 -8.30
C ALA A 110 -20.92 -8.64 -6.78
N ALA A 111 -21.51 -7.77 -5.96
CA ALA A 111 -21.45 -7.91 -4.50
C ALA A 111 -22.14 -9.19 -4.02
N ARG A 112 -23.19 -9.64 -4.72
CA ARG A 112 -24.01 -10.80 -4.34
C ARG A 112 -23.64 -12.09 -5.08
N ASP A 113 -23.20 -11.98 -6.32
CA ASP A 113 -23.07 -13.12 -7.23
C ASP A 113 -21.60 -13.47 -7.56
N GLU A 114 -20.64 -12.57 -7.36
CA GLU A 114 -19.23 -12.90 -7.55
C GLU A 114 -18.76 -13.97 -6.56
N PHE A 115 -17.89 -14.87 -7.04
CA PHE A 115 -17.37 -16.04 -6.35
C PHE A 115 -18.36 -17.18 -6.13
N ARG A 116 -19.58 -17.06 -6.69
CA ARG A 116 -20.54 -18.17 -6.68
C ARG A 116 -20.04 -19.31 -7.57
N ARG A 117 -20.03 -20.53 -7.03
CA ARG A 117 -19.76 -21.75 -7.81
C ARG A 117 -20.99 -22.13 -8.62
N VAL A 118 -20.77 -22.34 -9.91
CA VAL A 118 -21.82 -22.67 -10.87
C VAL A 118 -21.49 -23.95 -11.63
N LYS A 119 -22.54 -24.70 -11.98
CA LYS A 119 -22.51 -25.83 -12.91
C LYS A 119 -23.43 -25.56 -14.09
N PHE A 120 -23.01 -25.92 -15.29
CA PHE A 120 -23.78 -25.75 -16.52
C PHE A 120 -23.19 -26.56 -17.67
N SER A 121 -24.02 -26.95 -18.62
CA SER A 121 -23.55 -27.53 -19.89
C SER A 121 -23.19 -26.43 -20.88
N ALA A 122 -22.06 -26.58 -21.58
CA ALA A 122 -21.69 -25.70 -22.68
C ALA A 122 -20.77 -26.40 -23.69
N ALA A 123 -20.70 -25.86 -24.91
CA ALA A 123 -19.73 -26.24 -25.92
C ALA A 123 -18.73 -25.10 -26.16
N LEU A 124 -17.45 -25.33 -25.88
CA LEU A 124 -16.38 -24.37 -26.19
C LEU A 124 -16.25 -24.19 -27.71
N LEU A 125 -16.16 -22.94 -28.18
CA LEU A 125 -15.95 -22.69 -29.61
C LEU A 125 -14.50 -23.03 -29.98
N PRO A 126 -14.28 -23.81 -31.05
CA PRO A 126 -12.96 -24.26 -31.44
C PRO A 126 -12.18 -23.12 -32.12
N GLY A 127 -10.86 -23.15 -31.98
CA GLY A 127 -9.93 -22.27 -32.72
C GLY A 127 -9.98 -20.79 -32.32
N VAL A 128 -10.72 -20.41 -31.28
CA VAL A 128 -10.84 -19.02 -30.82
C VAL A 128 -10.57 -18.90 -29.32
N GLU A 129 -9.69 -17.97 -28.96
CA GLU A 129 -9.29 -17.72 -27.59
C GLU A 129 -8.55 -16.39 -27.45
N ALA A 130 -8.35 -15.95 -26.21
CA ALA A 130 -7.59 -14.77 -25.83
C ALA A 130 -6.63 -15.13 -24.67
N LEU A 131 -5.39 -14.64 -24.73
CA LEU A 131 -4.38 -14.85 -23.69
C LEU A 131 -4.26 -13.61 -22.82
N VAL A 132 -4.76 -13.68 -21.59
CA VAL A 132 -4.63 -12.59 -20.62
C VAL A 132 -3.39 -12.81 -19.78
N TYR A 133 -2.39 -11.95 -19.93
CA TYR A 133 -1.14 -12.03 -19.17
C TYR A 133 -1.37 -11.88 -17.66
N THR A 134 -0.58 -12.61 -16.89
CA THR A 134 -0.49 -12.44 -15.43
C THR A 134 0.93 -12.73 -14.95
N SER A 135 1.35 -12.09 -13.86
CA SER A 135 2.60 -12.41 -13.16
C SER A 135 2.44 -13.47 -12.06
N GLY A 136 1.20 -13.88 -11.77
CA GLY A 136 0.85 -14.84 -10.72
C GLY A 136 -0.63 -14.79 -10.39
N SER A 137 -1.06 -15.43 -9.30
CA SER A 137 -2.44 -15.35 -8.83
C SER A 137 -2.53 -15.31 -7.31
N ALA A 138 -3.36 -14.42 -6.78
CA ALA A 138 -3.72 -14.41 -5.36
C ALA A 138 -4.78 -15.47 -5.01
N LEU A 139 -5.50 -15.99 -6.03
CA LEU A 139 -6.61 -16.94 -5.85
C LEU A 139 -6.28 -18.36 -6.31
N ARG A 140 -5.10 -18.57 -6.93
CA ARG A 140 -4.64 -19.87 -7.45
C ARG A 140 -3.20 -20.11 -6.99
N SER A 141 -3.00 -20.95 -5.98
CA SER A 141 -1.68 -21.23 -5.40
C SER A 141 -0.73 -21.97 -6.34
N ASP A 142 -1.26 -22.68 -7.34
CA ASP A 142 -0.49 -23.35 -8.41
C ASP A 142 0.01 -22.38 -9.49
N VAL A 143 -0.30 -21.08 -9.36
CA VAL A 143 0.09 -20.01 -10.29
C VAL A 143 0.95 -18.98 -9.57
N SER A 144 2.25 -19.25 -9.47
CA SER A 144 3.23 -18.43 -8.74
C SER A 144 4.15 -17.58 -9.62
N GLY A 145 4.04 -17.69 -10.94
CA GLY A 145 4.92 -17.00 -11.89
C GLY A 145 4.22 -16.53 -13.15
N PRO A 146 4.97 -15.93 -14.10
CA PRO A 146 4.40 -15.31 -15.28
C PRO A 146 3.81 -16.33 -16.26
N GLY A 147 2.72 -15.94 -16.89
CA GLY A 147 2.02 -16.74 -17.89
C GLY A 147 0.72 -16.10 -18.32
N TYR A 148 -0.24 -16.94 -18.74
CA TYR A 148 -1.45 -16.48 -19.40
C TYR A 148 -2.66 -17.26 -18.92
N TRP A 149 -3.75 -16.55 -18.70
CA TRP A 149 -5.08 -17.12 -18.61
C TRP A 149 -5.66 -17.29 -20.00
N VAL A 150 -6.23 -18.46 -20.27
CA VAL A 150 -6.79 -18.79 -21.58
C VAL A 150 -8.29 -18.58 -21.55
N PHE A 151 -8.74 -17.45 -22.10
CA PHE A 151 -10.16 -17.11 -22.20
C PHE A 151 -10.72 -17.63 -23.52
N ALA A 152 -11.83 -18.35 -23.49
CA ALA A 152 -12.51 -18.86 -24.68
C ALA A 152 -14.04 -18.74 -24.54
N PRO A 153 -14.77 -18.44 -25.61
CA PRO A 153 -16.22 -18.40 -25.58
C PRO A 153 -16.81 -19.82 -25.56
N ALA A 154 -17.85 -20.01 -24.77
CA ALA A 154 -18.62 -21.25 -24.67
C ALA A 154 -20.09 -20.99 -24.95
N ARG A 155 -20.69 -21.82 -25.81
CA ARG A 155 -22.10 -21.75 -26.19
C ARG A 155 -22.96 -22.55 -25.23
N LEU A 156 -23.98 -21.90 -24.68
CA LEU A 156 -24.98 -22.53 -23.83
C LEU A 156 -26.08 -23.19 -24.69
N PRO A 157 -26.67 -24.33 -24.24
CA PRO A 157 -27.74 -25.02 -24.97
C PRO A 157 -28.99 -24.17 -25.17
N ALA A 158 -29.36 -23.40 -24.16
CA ALA A 158 -30.50 -22.47 -24.20
C ALA A 158 -30.20 -21.18 -25.00
N GLY A 159 -29.02 -21.07 -25.62
CA GLY A 159 -28.56 -19.89 -26.32
C GLY A 159 -27.77 -18.92 -25.42
N GLY A 160 -27.03 -18.03 -26.08
CA GLY A 160 -26.08 -17.14 -25.42
C GLY A 160 -24.66 -17.71 -25.35
N LEU A 161 -23.71 -16.82 -25.15
CA LEU A 161 -22.30 -17.14 -24.99
C LEU A 161 -21.84 -16.70 -23.59
N VAL A 162 -21.04 -17.52 -22.95
CA VAL A 162 -20.31 -17.18 -21.73
C VAL A 162 -18.83 -17.28 -22.01
N VAL A 163 -18.03 -16.36 -21.50
CA VAL A 163 -16.57 -16.47 -21.60
C VAL A 163 -16.06 -17.31 -20.44
N VAL A 164 -15.27 -18.33 -20.76
CA VAL A 164 -14.68 -19.24 -19.78
C VAL A 164 -13.17 -19.02 -19.77
N ASN A 165 -12.61 -18.67 -18.62
CA ASN A 165 -11.18 -18.82 -18.36
C ASN A 165 -10.90 -20.31 -18.14
N ARG A 166 -10.41 -20.97 -19.18
CA ARG A 166 -10.09 -22.40 -19.21
C ARG A 166 -8.93 -22.78 -18.28
N GLY A 167 -8.18 -21.79 -17.78
CA GLY A 167 -7.09 -22.00 -16.84
C GLY A 167 -5.79 -21.32 -17.25
N PHE A 168 -4.71 -21.73 -16.59
CA PHE A 168 -3.40 -21.09 -16.69
C PHE A 168 -2.41 -21.84 -17.57
N VAL A 169 -1.60 -21.09 -18.32
CA VAL A 169 -0.48 -21.59 -19.12
C VAL A 169 0.78 -20.81 -18.77
N PRO A 170 1.88 -21.48 -18.34
CA PRO A 170 3.14 -20.80 -18.08
C PRO A 170 3.70 -20.09 -19.32
N GLN A 171 4.47 -19.02 -19.09
CA GLN A 171 5.19 -18.37 -20.18
C GLN A 171 6.12 -19.36 -20.90
N GLY A 172 6.15 -19.29 -22.24
CA GLY A 172 6.89 -20.23 -23.11
C GLY A 172 6.05 -21.39 -23.65
N TRP A 173 4.81 -21.58 -23.16
CA TRP A 173 3.91 -22.67 -23.56
C TRP A 173 2.66 -22.18 -24.31
N GLN A 174 2.72 -20.99 -24.93
CA GLN A 174 1.56 -20.32 -25.53
C GLN A 174 1.09 -20.93 -26.85
N ALA A 175 1.86 -21.81 -27.49
CA ALA A 175 1.52 -22.39 -28.78
C ALA A 175 0.10 -23.01 -28.76
N PRO A 176 -0.76 -22.80 -29.77
CA PRO A 176 -2.09 -23.41 -29.78
C PRO A 176 -2.05 -24.94 -29.71
N ALA A 177 -1.06 -25.58 -30.34
CA ALA A 177 -0.88 -27.03 -30.33
C ALA A 177 -0.63 -27.62 -28.93
N SER A 178 -0.08 -26.86 -27.98
CA SER A 178 0.09 -27.32 -26.59
C SER A 178 -1.20 -27.20 -25.77
N ARG A 179 -2.27 -26.65 -26.36
CA ARG A 179 -3.53 -26.28 -25.69
C ARG A 179 -4.77 -26.75 -26.47
N ASP A 180 -4.52 -27.58 -27.50
CA ASP A 180 -5.54 -28.19 -28.32
C ASP A 180 -6.45 -29.04 -27.44
N LEU A 181 -7.76 -28.85 -27.60
CA LEU A 181 -8.77 -29.51 -26.78
C LEU A 181 -8.96 -30.98 -27.15
N GLY A 182 -8.35 -31.44 -28.24
CA GLY A 182 -8.48 -32.83 -28.67
C GLY A 182 -9.94 -33.23 -28.85
N GLY A 183 -10.56 -32.77 -29.94
CA GLY A 183 -11.89 -33.25 -30.33
C GLY A 183 -12.86 -32.16 -30.76
N THR A 184 -13.97 -32.62 -31.35
CA THR A 184 -15.13 -31.83 -31.77
C THR A 184 -15.72 -31.07 -30.57
N PRO A 185 -16.27 -29.85 -30.74
CA PRO A 185 -17.02 -29.16 -29.69
C PRO A 185 -18.21 -30.00 -29.22
N ALA A 186 -18.00 -30.80 -28.17
CA ALA A 186 -19.04 -31.54 -27.53
C ALA A 186 -19.58 -30.72 -26.36
N GLU A 187 -20.91 -30.68 -26.24
CA GLU A 187 -21.53 -30.17 -25.05
C GLU A 187 -21.02 -30.98 -23.84
N THR A 188 -20.42 -30.27 -22.89
CA THR A 188 -19.81 -30.87 -21.70
C THR A 188 -20.29 -30.11 -20.47
N GLU A 189 -20.52 -30.83 -19.37
CA GLU A 189 -20.79 -30.21 -18.08
C GLU A 189 -19.52 -29.51 -17.56
N LEU A 190 -19.63 -28.21 -17.33
CA LEU A 190 -18.58 -27.37 -16.76
C LEU A 190 -18.96 -27.00 -15.33
N VAL A 191 -17.97 -27.02 -14.45
CA VAL A 191 -18.06 -26.42 -13.12
C VAL A 191 -17.02 -25.33 -13.02
N GLY A 192 -17.41 -24.18 -12.48
CA GLY A 192 -16.51 -23.05 -12.30
C GLY A 192 -17.04 -22.01 -11.34
N VAL A 193 -16.33 -20.90 -11.26
CA VAL A 193 -16.65 -19.78 -10.36
C VAL A 193 -17.00 -18.55 -11.20
N MET A 194 -18.14 -17.93 -10.92
CA MET A 194 -18.52 -16.65 -11.53
C MET A 194 -17.58 -15.53 -11.07
N ARG A 195 -17.05 -14.78 -12.03
CA ARG A 195 -16.18 -13.63 -11.79
C ARG A 195 -16.63 -12.42 -12.59
N TRP A 196 -16.56 -11.26 -11.94
CA TRP A 196 -16.90 -10.01 -12.61
C TRP A 196 -15.71 -9.46 -13.40
N PRO A 197 -15.96 -8.67 -14.45
CA PRO A 197 -14.91 -8.05 -15.24
C PRO A 197 -13.98 -7.17 -14.39
N GLU A 198 -12.68 -7.27 -14.66
CA GLU A 198 -11.70 -6.39 -14.06
C GLU A 198 -11.74 -5.01 -14.72
N SER A 199 -11.63 -3.95 -13.91
CA SER A 199 -11.52 -2.58 -14.43
C SER A 199 -10.08 -2.26 -14.85
N ARG A 200 -9.92 -1.55 -15.96
CA ARG A 200 -8.61 -1.07 -16.40
C ARG A 200 -8.09 0.02 -15.45
N GLY A 201 -6.93 -0.21 -14.85
CA GLY A 201 -6.23 0.78 -14.04
C GLY A 201 -5.35 1.70 -14.89
N VAL A 202 -4.91 2.83 -14.32
CA VAL A 202 -4.03 3.80 -14.99
C VAL A 202 -2.64 3.25 -15.36
N PHE A 203 -2.21 2.18 -14.68
CA PHE A 203 -0.94 1.49 -14.93
C PHE A 203 -1.10 0.19 -15.71
N SER A 204 -2.33 -0.19 -16.09
CA SER A 204 -2.56 -1.37 -16.91
C SER A 204 -2.00 -1.13 -18.31
N PRO A 205 -1.11 -2.00 -18.83
CA PRO A 205 -0.67 -1.89 -20.22
C PRO A 205 -1.84 -1.92 -21.20
N LYS A 206 -1.63 -1.38 -22.39
CA LYS A 206 -2.59 -1.51 -23.50
C LYS A 206 -2.57 -2.95 -23.99
N ASP A 207 -3.74 -3.48 -24.33
CA ASP A 207 -3.84 -4.79 -24.97
C ASP A 207 -3.22 -4.74 -26.37
N ASP A 208 -2.77 -5.89 -26.84
CA ASP A 208 -2.20 -6.11 -28.17
C ASP A 208 -2.95 -7.26 -28.87
N PRO A 209 -4.13 -6.97 -29.46
CA PRO A 209 -4.98 -7.98 -30.08
C PRO A 209 -4.33 -8.70 -31.26
N ASP A 210 -3.42 -8.02 -31.98
CA ASP A 210 -2.70 -8.55 -33.14
C ASP A 210 -1.79 -9.71 -32.73
N HIS A 211 -1.19 -9.62 -31.54
CA HIS A 211 -0.37 -10.69 -30.95
C HIS A 211 -1.14 -11.58 -29.96
N ASN A 212 -2.48 -11.50 -29.96
CA ASN A 212 -3.34 -12.28 -29.07
C ASN A 212 -3.00 -12.08 -27.58
N LEU A 213 -2.76 -10.84 -27.15
CA LEU A 213 -2.33 -10.51 -25.80
C LEU A 213 -3.24 -9.47 -25.15
N TRP A 214 -3.74 -9.78 -23.95
CA TRP A 214 -4.53 -8.87 -23.12
C TRP A 214 -3.89 -8.75 -21.74
N PHE A 215 -4.19 -7.64 -21.06
CA PHE A 215 -3.68 -7.37 -19.71
C PHE A 215 -4.80 -7.19 -18.67
N VAL A 216 -6.06 -7.23 -19.10
CA VAL A 216 -7.24 -7.07 -18.22
C VAL A 216 -8.23 -8.19 -18.52
N ARG A 217 -8.79 -8.81 -17.47
CA ARG A 217 -9.86 -9.83 -17.58
C ARG A 217 -11.21 -9.18 -17.81
N GLU A 218 -11.43 -8.64 -19.00
CA GLU A 218 -12.69 -7.99 -19.38
C GLU A 218 -13.34 -8.75 -20.55
N PRO A 219 -14.34 -9.63 -20.28
CA PRO A 219 -14.85 -10.57 -21.28
C PRO A 219 -15.60 -9.88 -22.43
N VAL A 220 -16.26 -8.74 -22.20
CA VAL A 220 -17.06 -8.05 -23.22
C VAL A 220 -16.14 -7.34 -24.23
N ALA A 221 -15.09 -6.67 -23.77
CA ALA A 221 -14.08 -6.01 -24.58
C ALA A 221 -13.26 -7.02 -25.38
N ILE A 222 -12.89 -8.15 -24.76
CA ILE A 222 -12.23 -9.26 -25.46
C ILE A 222 -13.17 -9.79 -26.56
N ALA A 223 -14.44 -10.09 -26.22
CA ALA A 223 -15.41 -10.62 -27.17
C ALA A 223 -15.67 -9.67 -28.34
N ALA A 224 -15.79 -8.37 -28.09
CA ALA A 224 -15.97 -7.34 -29.12
C ALA A 224 -14.76 -7.28 -30.07
N THR A 225 -13.55 -7.28 -29.52
CA THR A 225 -12.31 -7.23 -30.31
C THR A 225 -12.09 -8.49 -31.13
N LYS A 226 -12.45 -9.66 -30.57
CA LYS A 226 -12.31 -10.97 -31.22
C LYS A 226 -13.48 -11.37 -32.12
N GLY A 227 -14.57 -10.59 -32.14
CA GLY A 227 -15.76 -10.92 -32.90
C GLY A 227 -16.52 -12.15 -32.38
N TRP A 228 -16.48 -12.42 -31.07
CA TRP A 228 -17.20 -13.54 -30.47
C TRP A 228 -18.71 -13.32 -30.39
N GLY A 229 -19.16 -12.06 -30.49
CA GLY A 229 -20.57 -11.67 -30.39
C GLY A 229 -20.98 -11.29 -28.97
N ASP A 230 -22.28 -11.36 -28.69
CA ASP A 230 -22.86 -11.00 -27.40
C ASP A 230 -22.57 -12.08 -26.35
N VAL A 231 -21.79 -11.73 -25.33
CA VAL A 231 -21.36 -12.61 -24.24
C VAL A 231 -21.93 -12.13 -22.91
N ALA A 232 -22.00 -13.05 -21.93
CA ALA A 232 -22.37 -12.71 -20.56
C ALA A 232 -21.51 -11.53 -20.00
N PRO A 233 -22.09 -10.67 -19.14
CA PRO A 233 -21.37 -9.53 -18.53
C PRO A 233 -20.40 -9.96 -17.41
N PHE A 234 -20.12 -11.25 -17.31
CA PHE A 234 -19.22 -11.90 -16.35
C PHE A 234 -18.51 -13.04 -17.08
N TYR A 235 -17.47 -13.59 -16.46
CA TYR A 235 -16.78 -14.76 -16.98
C TYR A 235 -16.72 -15.88 -15.93
N ILE A 236 -16.40 -17.09 -16.38
CA ILE A 236 -16.30 -18.28 -15.51
C ILE A 236 -14.84 -18.69 -15.38
N GLU A 237 -14.33 -18.76 -14.15
CA GLU A 237 -13.06 -19.43 -13.85
C GLU A 237 -13.30 -20.94 -13.80
N LEU A 238 -12.75 -21.69 -14.76
CA LEU A 238 -12.99 -23.12 -14.89
C LEU A 238 -12.33 -23.90 -13.75
N GLU A 239 -13.13 -24.73 -13.08
CA GLU A 239 -12.69 -25.68 -12.06
C GLU A 239 -12.52 -27.09 -12.65
N SER A 240 -13.51 -27.53 -13.42
CA SER A 240 -13.53 -28.84 -14.09
C SER A 240 -14.39 -28.81 -15.36
N PRO A 241 -14.12 -29.67 -16.36
CA PRO A 241 -13.09 -30.72 -16.37
C PRO A 241 -11.67 -30.17 -16.57
N GLN A 242 -10.68 -31.00 -16.24
CA GLN A 242 -9.28 -30.73 -16.55
C GLN A 242 -8.99 -31.19 -18.00
N PRO A 243 -8.21 -30.44 -18.79
CA PRO A 243 -7.84 -30.89 -20.12
C PRO A 243 -6.89 -32.10 -20.04
N ALA A 244 -7.06 -33.07 -20.94
CA ALA A 244 -6.23 -34.28 -20.98
C ALA A 244 -4.74 -34.00 -21.21
N SER A 245 -4.41 -32.91 -21.92
CA SER A 245 -3.05 -32.42 -22.12
C SER A 245 -2.40 -31.86 -20.85
N GLY A 246 -3.17 -31.60 -19.79
CA GLY A 246 -2.73 -30.90 -18.58
C GLY A 246 -2.61 -29.37 -18.74
N LEU A 247 -2.83 -28.82 -19.93
CA LEU A 247 -2.81 -27.37 -20.21
C LEU A 247 -4.02 -26.95 -21.06
N PRO A 248 -4.65 -25.80 -20.81
CA PRO A 248 -4.45 -24.90 -19.66
C PRO A 248 -4.84 -25.54 -18.32
N ARG A 249 -4.14 -25.21 -17.23
CA ARG A 249 -4.46 -25.73 -15.89
C ARG A 249 -5.72 -25.06 -15.35
N ALA A 250 -6.87 -25.70 -15.53
CA ALA A 250 -8.09 -25.37 -14.79
C ALA A 250 -7.86 -25.62 -13.30
N GLY A 251 -8.65 -25.02 -12.42
CA GLY A 251 -8.46 -25.28 -10.99
C GLY A 251 -9.28 -24.41 -10.07
N ARG A 252 -9.53 -24.96 -8.88
CA ARG A 252 -10.29 -24.32 -7.82
C ARG A 252 -9.63 -23.02 -7.38
N LEU A 253 -10.44 -21.96 -7.26
CA LEU A 253 -10.00 -20.76 -6.57
C LEU A 253 -9.94 -21.04 -5.06
N GLY A 254 -8.97 -20.44 -4.38
CA GLY A 254 -8.83 -20.46 -2.93
C GLY A 254 -8.57 -19.05 -2.39
N ALA A 255 -9.01 -18.78 -1.16
CA ALA A 255 -8.88 -17.48 -0.53
C ALA A 255 -7.51 -17.27 0.15
N ASN A 256 -6.41 -17.59 -0.53
CA ASN A 256 -5.06 -17.50 0.05
C ASN A 256 -4.50 -16.06 0.00
N LEU A 257 -5.19 -15.13 0.65
CA LEU A 257 -4.81 -13.72 0.69
C LEU A 257 -3.84 -13.46 1.85
N ARG A 258 -2.60 -13.06 1.53
CA ARG A 258 -1.55 -12.78 2.53
C ARG A 258 -2.01 -11.78 3.60
N ASN A 259 -1.91 -12.14 4.89
CA ASN A 259 -2.35 -11.31 6.00
C ASN A 259 -1.24 -11.09 7.04
N GLU A 260 -0.48 -10.00 6.90
CA GLU A 260 0.69 -9.69 7.74
C GLU A 260 0.39 -8.66 8.85
N HIS A 261 -0.86 -8.22 8.99
CA HIS A 261 -1.25 -7.10 9.87
C HIS A 261 -0.95 -7.38 11.35
N LEU A 262 -0.97 -8.63 11.81
CA LEU A 262 -0.60 -8.97 13.18
C LEU A 262 0.88 -8.68 13.46
N GLN A 263 1.77 -9.07 12.53
CA GLN A 263 3.20 -8.81 12.66
C GLN A 263 3.46 -7.30 12.73
N TYR A 264 2.81 -6.52 11.86
CA TYR A 264 2.92 -5.07 11.90
C TYR A 264 2.35 -4.47 13.19
N ALA A 265 1.20 -4.96 13.68
CA ALA A 265 0.64 -4.50 14.95
C ALA A 265 1.63 -4.69 16.11
N ILE A 266 2.29 -5.86 16.18
CA ILE A 266 3.34 -6.15 17.16
C ILE A 266 4.50 -5.17 17.01
N THR A 267 4.96 -4.88 15.78
CA THR A 267 6.02 -3.89 15.53
C THR A 267 5.63 -2.51 16.08
N TRP A 268 4.42 -2.03 15.79
CA TRP A 268 3.99 -0.70 16.25
C TRP A 268 3.86 -0.60 17.76
N TYR A 269 3.26 -1.59 18.42
CA TYR A 269 3.20 -1.62 19.88
C TYR A 269 4.57 -1.78 20.52
N GLY A 270 5.46 -2.57 19.90
CA GLY A 270 6.86 -2.71 20.33
C GLY A 270 7.61 -1.37 20.28
N LEU A 271 7.44 -0.60 19.20
CA LEU A 271 8.03 0.74 19.08
C LEU A 271 7.46 1.70 20.15
N ALA A 272 6.15 1.66 20.42
CA ALA A 272 5.55 2.44 21.50
C ALA A 272 6.18 2.08 22.86
N LEU A 273 6.36 0.79 23.14
CA LEU A 273 6.98 0.30 24.37
C LEU A 273 8.44 0.76 24.50
N VAL A 274 9.22 0.71 23.43
CA VAL A 274 10.61 1.20 23.43
C VAL A 274 10.65 2.69 23.76
N VAL A 275 9.77 3.52 23.19
CA VAL A 275 9.70 4.96 23.50
C VAL A 275 9.36 5.18 24.98
N VAL A 276 8.40 4.43 25.52
CA VAL A 276 8.04 4.50 26.96
C VAL A 276 9.23 4.16 27.84
N ILE A 277 9.92 3.04 27.55
CA ILE A 277 11.08 2.58 28.32
C ILE A 277 12.22 3.60 28.25
N MET A 278 12.59 4.05 27.05
CA MET A 278 13.66 5.02 26.86
C MET A 278 13.37 6.35 27.54
N PHE A 279 12.13 6.85 27.42
CA PHE A 279 11.72 8.08 28.09
C PHE A 279 11.74 7.90 29.61
N GLY A 280 11.24 6.78 30.14
CA GLY A 280 11.30 6.44 31.56
C GLY A 280 12.73 6.42 32.12
N PHE A 281 13.66 5.74 31.43
CA PHE A 281 15.08 5.75 31.80
C PHE A 281 15.69 7.15 31.77
N TRP A 282 15.37 7.95 30.75
CA TRP A 282 15.85 9.32 30.63
C TRP A 282 15.36 10.20 31.78
N VAL A 283 14.09 10.05 32.20
CA VAL A 283 13.51 10.75 33.36
C VAL A 283 14.21 10.32 34.66
N SER A 284 14.34 9.01 34.90
CA SER A 284 14.99 8.47 36.11
C SER A 284 16.46 8.89 36.22
N GLY A 285 17.20 8.88 35.12
CA GLY A 285 18.60 9.34 35.07
C GLY A 285 18.73 10.86 35.23
N ARG A 286 17.66 11.65 35.03
CA ARG A 286 17.65 13.09 35.32
C ARG A 286 17.35 13.36 36.81
N ALA A 287 16.45 12.59 37.40
CA ALA A 287 16.13 12.66 38.83
C ALA A 287 17.35 12.32 39.70
N GLY A 288 18.10 11.27 39.36
CA GLY A 288 19.30 10.87 40.11
C GLY A 288 20.52 11.79 39.97
N ARG A 289 20.51 12.76 39.03
CA ARG A 289 21.55 13.80 38.91
C ARG A 289 21.20 15.10 39.64
N ALA A 290 19.96 15.23 40.10
CA ALA A 290 19.45 16.41 40.80
C ALA A 290 19.33 16.20 42.32
N ALA A 291 19.49 14.96 42.80
CA ALA A 291 19.66 14.59 44.21
C ALA A 291 21.14 14.50 44.56
#